data_AF-A0A2N2RMN4-F1
#
_entry.id   AF-A0A2N2RMN4-F1
#
_cell.length_a   1.000
_cell.length_b   1.000
_cell.length_c   1.000
_cell.angle_alpha   90.00
_cell.angle_beta   90.00
_cell.angle_gamma   90.00
#
_symmetry.space_group_name_H-M   'P 1'
#
loop_
_entity.id
_entity.type
_entity.pdbx_description
1 polymer ?
#
loop_
_entity_poly.entity_id
_entity_poly.type
_entity_poly.pdbx_seq_one_letter_code
_entity_poly.pdbx_strand_id
1 'polypeptide(L)'
;MSWESIGSVSTGDMPDDRVWILWSLRLAKKYIELVCGNAPEGSKLDVMWNDHEFGSYPTLGVWSDYNQPWDYINRCEHALEVFDNAVSWDKLRGYLNDEDDDEDAEEGDDDTEYSVSSYNPDETKD
;
A
#
# COMPACT_ATOMS: atom_id res chain seq x y z
N MET A 1 -11.63 17.49 -5.06
CA MET A 1 -10.90 16.71 -4.05
C MET A 1 -9.67 17.53 -3.70
N SER A 2 -9.54 18.03 -2.47
CA SER A 2 -8.36 18.79 -2.02
C SER A 2 -7.34 17.81 -1.45
N TRP A 3 -6.56 17.22 -2.34
CA TRP A 3 -5.35 16.51 -1.96
C TRP A 3 -4.19 17.51 -1.93
N GLU A 4 -3.40 17.48 -0.87
CA GLU A 4 -2.13 18.19 -0.81
C GLU A 4 -1.01 17.17 -0.60
N SER A 5 -0.04 17.16 -1.51
CA SER A 5 1.13 16.28 -1.40
C SER A 5 2.12 16.87 -0.41
N ILE A 6 2.60 16.07 0.54
CA ILE A 6 3.69 16.47 1.43
C ILE A 6 5.04 15.92 0.97
N GLY A 7 5.04 15.06 -0.05
CA GLY A 7 6.25 14.54 -0.70
C GLY A 7 6.33 13.03 -0.78
N SER A 8 7.55 12.56 -1.04
CA SER A 8 7.94 11.16 -1.16
C SER A 8 9.20 10.91 -0.34
N VAL A 9 9.60 9.64 -0.22
CA VAL A 9 10.81 9.21 0.50
C VAL A 9 11.52 8.13 -0.29
N SER A 10 12.75 7.80 0.12
CA SER A 10 13.60 6.75 -0.46
C SER A 10 14.05 7.03 -1.91
N THR A 11 14.86 6.12 -2.46
CA THR A 11 15.50 6.25 -3.78
C THR A 11 14.98 5.23 -4.81
N GLY A 12 13.72 4.79 -4.70
CA GLY A 12 13.16 3.78 -5.59
C GLY A 12 12.74 4.31 -6.96
N ASP A 13 12.91 3.50 -8.00
CA ASP A 13 12.51 3.82 -9.38
C ASP A 13 11.26 3.05 -9.82
N MET A 14 10.26 3.74 -10.36
CA MET A 14 9.08 3.11 -10.96
C MET A 14 9.42 2.56 -12.37
N PRO A 15 8.83 1.42 -12.78
CA PRO A 15 7.87 0.61 -12.05
C PRO A 15 8.49 -0.47 -11.14
N ASP A 16 9.79 -0.73 -11.26
CA ASP A 16 10.47 -1.89 -10.68
C ASP A 16 10.43 -1.89 -9.14
N ASP A 17 10.53 -0.71 -8.52
CA ASP A 17 10.57 -0.56 -7.07
C ASP A 17 9.19 -0.28 -6.44
N ARG A 18 8.08 -0.60 -7.12
CA ARG A 18 6.73 -0.27 -6.64
C ARG A 18 6.47 -0.74 -5.21
N VAL A 19 6.86 -1.98 -4.87
CA VAL A 19 6.67 -2.55 -3.52
C VAL A 19 7.52 -1.79 -2.50
N TRP A 20 8.78 -1.54 -2.83
CA TRP A 20 9.72 -0.77 -2.00
C TRP A 20 9.24 0.67 -1.73
N ILE A 21 8.77 1.36 -2.77
CA ILE A 21 8.24 2.73 -2.67
C ILE A 21 7.02 2.76 -1.75
N LEU A 22 6.05 1.86 -1.94
CA LEU A 22 4.85 1.82 -1.11
C LEU A 22 5.17 1.46 0.35
N TRP A 23 6.07 0.52 0.58
CA TRP A 23 6.52 0.16 1.92
C TRP A 23 7.19 1.35 2.63
N SER A 24 8.08 2.05 1.93
CA SER A 24 8.79 3.22 2.44
C SER A 24 7.83 4.35 2.80
N LEU A 25 6.84 4.64 1.93
CA LEU A 25 5.80 5.62 2.21
C LEU A 25 4.90 5.24 3.40
N ARG A 26 4.57 3.95 3.56
CA ARG A 26 3.81 3.45 4.71
C ARG A 26 4.59 3.56 6.01
N LEU A 27 5.90 3.30 5.97
CA LEU A 27 6.76 3.48 7.13
C LEU A 27 6.84 4.97 7.52
N ALA A 28 7.06 5.86 6.55
CA ALA A 28 7.06 7.30 6.77
C ALA A 28 5.72 7.81 7.33
N LYS A 29 4.59 7.31 6.81
CA LYS A 29 3.25 7.58 7.35
C LYS A 29 3.15 7.24 8.84
N LYS A 30 3.68 6.08 9.26
CA LYS A 30 3.66 5.67 10.67
C LYS A 30 4.49 6.57 11.57
N TYR A 31 5.66 7.00 11.09
CA TYR A 31 6.46 7.99 11.82
C TYR A 31 5.72 9.33 11.95
N ILE A 32 5.08 9.80 10.89
CA ILE A 32 4.33 11.07 10.92
C ILE A 32 3.13 10.98 11.85
N GLU A 33 2.36 9.89 11.81
CA GLU A 33 1.24 9.65 12.74
C GLU A 33 1.72 9.70 14.20
N LEU A 34 2.92 9.18 14.49
CA LEU A 34 3.52 9.21 15.82
C LEU A 34 3.90 10.63 16.27
N VAL A 35 4.51 11.44 15.40
CA VAL A 35 5.07 12.76 15.77
C VAL A 35 4.05 13.89 15.64
N CYS A 36 3.23 13.87 14.60
CA CYS A 36 2.26 14.93 14.30
C CYS A 36 0.87 14.66 14.91
N GLY A 37 0.64 13.44 15.40
CA GLY A 37 -0.66 12.97 15.87
C GLY A 37 -1.63 12.67 14.74
N ASN A 38 -2.90 12.44 15.10
CA ASN A 38 -3.95 12.18 14.12
C ASN A 38 -4.24 13.42 13.26
N ALA A 39 -4.64 13.18 12.01
CA ALA A 39 -5.17 14.24 11.16
C ALA A 39 -6.41 14.90 11.80
N PRO A 40 -6.63 16.21 11.58
CA PRO A 40 -7.84 16.90 12.03
C PRO A 40 -9.12 16.26 11.46
N GLU A 41 -10.25 16.54 12.11
CA GLU A 41 -11.56 16.06 11.64
C GLU A 41 -11.84 16.50 10.20
N GLY A 42 -12.36 15.58 9.38
CA GLY A 42 -12.57 15.80 7.94
C GLY A 42 -11.29 15.79 7.12
N SER A 43 -10.16 15.33 7.67
CA SER A 43 -8.90 15.16 6.96
C SER A 43 -8.30 13.78 7.18
N LYS A 44 -7.43 13.36 6.26
CA LYS A 44 -6.75 12.06 6.32
C LYS A 44 -5.34 12.16 5.75
N LEU A 45 -4.34 11.74 6.53
CA LEU A 45 -3.00 11.45 6.01
C LEU A 45 -3.03 10.08 5.32
N ASP A 46 -2.66 10.01 4.05
CA ASP A 46 -2.63 8.75 3.30
C ASP A 46 -1.60 8.76 2.18
N VAL A 47 -1.52 7.66 1.42
CA VAL A 47 -0.78 7.56 0.16
C VAL A 47 -1.76 7.67 -1.01
N MET A 48 -1.47 8.54 -1.97
CA MET A 48 -2.26 8.68 -3.20
C MET A 48 -1.37 8.52 -4.43
N TRP A 49 -1.92 7.89 -5.47
CA TRP A 49 -1.30 7.82 -6.79
C TRP A 49 -1.58 9.10 -7.58
N ASN A 50 -0.54 9.70 -8.14
CA ASN A 50 -0.64 10.86 -9.02
C ASN A 50 -0.27 10.42 -10.43
N ASP A 51 -1.11 10.76 -11.39
CA ASP A 51 -0.88 10.49 -12.81
C ASP A 51 -0.24 11.71 -13.49
N HIS A 52 0.75 11.47 -14.34
CA HIS A 52 1.31 12.46 -15.25
C HIS A 52 1.59 11.82 -16.62
N GLU A 53 2.04 12.64 -17.57
CA GLU A 53 2.22 12.23 -18.98
C GLU A 53 3.18 11.04 -19.18
N PHE A 54 4.06 10.75 -18.21
CA PHE A 54 5.08 9.69 -18.32
C PHE A 54 4.87 8.53 -17.34
N GLY A 55 3.76 8.50 -16.59
CA GLY A 55 3.45 7.41 -15.67
C GLY A 55 2.68 7.86 -14.43
N SER A 56 2.58 6.96 -13.47
CA SER A 56 1.94 7.21 -12.18
C SER A 56 2.96 7.03 -11.07
N TYR A 57 2.95 7.94 -10.08
CA TYR A 57 3.81 7.84 -8.90
C TYR A 57 3.01 8.08 -7.61
N PRO A 58 3.27 7.32 -6.54
CA PRO A 58 2.61 7.55 -5.27
C PRO A 58 3.31 8.66 -4.48
N THR A 59 2.53 9.46 -3.77
CA THR A 59 3.04 10.43 -2.78
C THR A 59 2.31 10.24 -1.46
N LEU A 60 2.96 10.61 -0.36
CA LEU A 60 2.29 10.81 0.92
C LEU A 60 1.65 12.21 0.92
N GLY A 61 0.48 12.34 1.52
CA GLY A 61 -0.23 13.62 1.52
C GLY A 61 -1.47 13.63 2.41
N VAL A 62 -2.08 14.81 2.48
CA VAL A 62 -3.26 15.05 3.29
C VAL A 62 -4.45 15.34 2.39
N TRP A 63 -5.43 14.48 2.48
CA TRP A 63 -6.76 14.72 1.94
C TRP A 63 -7.60 15.52 2.94
N SER A 64 -8.41 16.46 2.47
CA SER A 64 -9.39 17.20 3.27
C SER A 64 -10.74 17.33 2.56
N ASP A 65 -11.83 17.19 3.31
CA ASP A 65 -13.22 17.40 2.86
C ASP A 65 -13.51 18.86 2.49
N TYR A 66 -12.89 19.80 3.21
CA TYR A 66 -13.21 21.23 3.16
C TYR A 66 -11.95 22.09 2.99
N ASN A 67 -11.56 22.77 4.07
CA ASN A 67 -10.38 23.62 4.10
C ASN A 67 -9.14 22.78 4.41
N GLN A 68 -8.05 23.13 3.75
CA GLN A 68 -6.80 22.43 3.93
C GLN A 68 -6.21 22.75 5.33
N PRO A 69 -5.89 21.74 6.15
CA PRO A 69 -5.34 21.95 7.49
C PRO A 69 -3.85 22.30 7.42
N TRP A 70 -3.52 23.51 6.95
CA TRP A 70 -2.15 23.94 6.66
C TRP A 70 -1.17 23.75 7.82
N ASP A 71 -1.59 24.04 9.06
CA ASP A 71 -0.73 23.83 10.23
C ASP A 71 -0.38 22.35 10.45
N TYR A 72 -1.29 21.42 10.12
CA TYR A 72 -1.01 19.99 10.19
C TYR A 72 -0.09 19.57 9.05
N ILE A 73 -0.35 20.03 7.83
CA ILE A 73 0.43 19.73 6.62
C ILE A 73 1.87 20.18 6.76
N ASN A 74 2.10 21.43 7.16
CA ASN A 74 3.45 21.97 7.34
C ASN A 74 4.26 21.17 8.38
N ARG A 75 3.59 20.68 9.44
CA ARG A 75 4.23 19.78 10.41
C ARG A 75 4.55 18.42 9.81
N CYS A 76 3.65 17.87 9.01
CA CYS A 76 3.85 16.59 8.33
C CYS A 76 4.98 16.67 7.30
N GLU A 77 5.07 17.75 6.51
CA GLU A 77 6.17 18.01 5.58
C GLU A 77 7.52 18.06 6.32
N HIS A 78 7.59 18.84 7.40
CA HIS A 78 8.82 18.95 8.17
C HIS A 78 9.20 17.61 8.83
N ALA A 79 8.22 16.88 9.37
CA ALA A 79 8.46 15.54 9.92
C ALA A 79 8.93 14.55 8.84
N LEU A 80 8.36 14.61 7.64
CA LEU A 80 8.77 13.79 6.50
C LEU A 80 10.23 14.08 6.12
N GLU A 81 10.58 15.36 5.98
CA GLU A 81 11.94 15.79 5.65
C GLU A 81 12.95 15.31 6.69
N VAL A 82 12.65 15.49 7.99
CA VAL A 82 13.53 15.03 9.07
C VAL A 82 13.68 13.50 9.04
N PHE A 83 12.59 12.77 8.81
CA PHE A 83 12.61 11.31 8.74
C PHE A 83 13.43 10.81 7.56
N ASP A 84 13.15 11.31 6.36
CA ASP A 84 13.82 10.90 5.12
C ASP A 84 15.33 11.14 5.19
N ASN A 85 15.75 12.28 5.74
CA ASN A 85 17.16 12.61 5.94
C ASN A 85 17.85 11.75 7.01
N ALA A 86 17.11 11.26 8.01
CA ALA A 86 17.67 10.46 9.10
C ALA A 86 17.75 8.96 8.75
N VAL A 87 16.88 8.48 7.85
CA VAL A 87 16.77 7.06 7.51
C VAL A 87 17.81 6.67 6.47
N SER A 88 18.63 5.67 6.81
CA SER A 88 19.49 5.01 5.82
C SER A 88 18.68 3.97 5.03
N TRP A 89 17.94 4.43 4.01
CA TRP A 89 17.01 3.61 3.22
C TRP A 89 17.61 2.31 2.65
N ASP A 90 18.84 2.35 2.16
CA ASP A 90 19.53 1.15 1.63
C ASP A 90 19.66 0.03 2.67
N LYS A 91 19.81 0.38 3.96
CA LYS A 91 19.89 -0.59 5.04
C LYS A 91 18.55 -1.23 5.37
N LEU A 92 17.45 -0.56 5.04
CA LEU A 92 16.10 -1.08 5.27
C LEU A 92 15.62 -1.98 4.12
N ARG A 93 16.22 -1.85 2.93
CA ARG A 93 15.81 -2.61 1.74
C ARG A 93 15.88 -4.13 1.91
N GLY A 94 16.79 -4.62 2.75
CA GLY A 94 16.89 -6.05 3.08
C GLY A 94 15.65 -6.64 3.74
N TYR A 95 14.91 -5.87 4.56
CA TYR A 95 13.73 -6.36 5.27
C TYR A 95 12.52 -6.66 4.38
N LEU A 96 12.60 -6.31 3.10
CA LEU A 96 11.53 -6.52 2.12
C LEU A 96 11.75 -7.74 1.22
N ASN A 97 12.97 -8.27 1.19
CA ASN A 97 13.34 -9.41 0.33
C ASN A 97 13.18 -10.77 1.02
N ASP A 98 12.88 -10.80 2.32
CA ASP A 98 12.84 -12.04 3.12
C ASP A 98 11.47 -12.75 3.10
N GLU A 99 10.50 -12.34 2.26
CA GLU A 99 9.14 -12.92 2.20
C GLU A 99 8.79 -13.67 0.89
N ASP A 100 9.73 -13.89 -0.04
CA ASP A 100 9.48 -14.59 -1.33
C ASP A 100 10.16 -15.99 -1.42
N ASP A 101 10.39 -16.68 -0.30
CA ASP A 101 10.97 -18.04 -0.26
C ASP A 101 10.01 -19.11 0.32
N ASP A 102 8.71 -18.83 0.39
CA ASP A 102 7.69 -19.83 0.75
C ASP A 102 6.90 -20.30 -0.50
N GLU A 103 7.45 -21.37 -1.08
CA GLU A 103 6.76 -22.53 -1.67
C GLU A 103 5.96 -22.32 -2.98
N ASP A 104 6.68 -22.53 -4.10
CA ASP A 104 6.16 -23.27 -5.26
C ASP A 104 5.67 -24.67 -4.81
N ALA A 105 4.46 -24.73 -4.25
CA ALA A 105 3.72 -25.98 -4.16
C ALA A 105 3.09 -26.24 -5.54
N GLU A 106 3.84 -26.95 -6.39
CA GLU A 106 3.30 -27.61 -7.59
C GLU A 106 2.15 -28.53 -7.18
N GLU A 107 0.91 -28.04 -7.23
CA GLU A 107 -0.29 -28.90 -7.22
C GLU A 107 -0.33 -29.67 -8.54
N GLY A 108 0.39 -30.78 -8.58
CA GLY A 108 0.13 -31.85 -9.54
C GLY A 108 -1.23 -32.46 -9.20
N ASP A 109 -2.29 -32.00 -9.85
CA ASP A 109 -3.61 -32.62 -9.71
C ASP A 109 -3.75 -33.77 -10.72
N ASP A 110 -4.07 -34.91 -10.12
CA ASP A 110 -4.06 -36.27 -10.61
C ASP A 110 -5.35 -36.57 -11.38
N ASP A 111 -5.22 -37.13 -12.58
CA ASP A 111 -6.34 -37.53 -13.45
C ASP A 111 -7.24 -38.55 -12.73
N THR A 112 -8.43 -38.13 -12.27
CA THR A 112 -9.51 -39.09 -11.94
C THR A 112 -10.86 -38.70 -12.54
N GLU A 113 -11.15 -39.35 -13.67
CA GLU A 113 -12.41 -39.38 -14.38
C GLU A 113 -13.50 -40.04 -13.50
N TYR A 114 -14.49 -39.25 -13.03
CA TYR A 114 -15.71 -39.79 -12.41
C TYR A 114 -16.92 -39.61 -13.34
N SER A 115 -17.31 -40.74 -13.94
CA SER A 115 -18.52 -40.93 -14.74
C SER A 115 -19.79 -40.56 -13.96
N VAL A 116 -20.57 -39.61 -14.48
CA VAL A 116 -21.88 -39.21 -13.95
C VAL A 116 -22.90 -40.33 -14.17
N SER A 117 -23.31 -41.00 -13.10
CA SER A 117 -24.49 -41.88 -13.09
C SER A 117 -25.74 -41.03 -12.85
N SER A 118 -26.62 -40.96 -13.86
CA SER A 118 -27.88 -40.23 -13.82
C SER A 118 -28.87 -40.86 -12.82
N TYR A 119 -29.24 -40.09 -11.80
CA TYR A 119 -30.37 -40.36 -10.92
C TYR A 119 -31.70 -40.29 -11.71
N ASN A 120 -32.50 -41.36 -11.64
CA ASN A 120 -33.92 -41.34 -11.99
C ASN A 120 -34.75 -41.24 -10.69
N PRO A 121 -35.65 -40.25 -10.54
CA PRO A 121 -36.64 -40.26 -9.47
C PRO A 121 -37.89 -41.06 -9.88
N ASP A 122 -38.81 -41.25 -8.93
CA ASP A 122 -40.11 -41.95 -8.98
C ASP A 122 -40.10 -43.47 -8.66
N GLU A 123 -41.00 -44.04 -7.84
CA GLU A 123 -42.31 -43.59 -7.36
C GLU A 123 -42.80 -44.50 -6.20
N THR A 124 -43.55 -43.92 -5.23
CA THR A 124 -44.66 -44.53 -4.43
C THR A 124 -44.41 -45.76 -3.54
N LYS A 125 -45.18 -46.10 -2.50
CA LYS A 125 -46.16 -45.50 -1.56
C LYS A 125 -46.43 -46.64 -0.54
N ASP A 126 -46.72 -46.25 0.70
CA ASP A 126 -47.32 -47.01 1.82
C ASP A 126 -46.54 -48.17 2.46
#